data_AF-A0A920MP93-F1
#
_entry.id   AF-A0A920MP93-F1
#
_cell.length_a   1.000
_cell.length_b   1.000
_cell.length_c   1.000
_cell.angle_alpha   90.00
_cell.angle_beta   90.00
_cell.angle_gamma   90.00
#
_symmetry.space_group_name_H-M   'P 1'
#
loop_
_entity.id
_entity.type
_entity.pdbx_description
1 polymer ?
#
loop_
_entity_poly.entity_id
_entity_poly.type
_entity_poly.pdbx_seq_one_letter_code
_entity_poly.pdbx_strand_id
1 'polypeptide(L)'
;MDQLREGINLRAYGQKNPLLEYKSEGFKMFQEMMQDMNSITVQRLFRTQLQGMEQSQANRGPAVSNVKTSHQDTTGMGFQGQSQAPQGNQPQQVRTPVQVQQKRGRNEKILVRAPDGKELQIKFKKLQSYLNKGYTQV
;
A
#
# COMPACT_ATOMS: atom_id res chain seq x y z
N MET A 1 -12.30 -24.02 -30.07
CA MET A 1 -13.71 -24.06 -30.52
C MET A 1 -13.83 -24.13 -32.04
N ASP A 2 -13.07 -23.34 -32.80
CA ASP A 2 -13.13 -23.39 -34.26
C ASP A 2 -12.66 -24.74 -34.83
N GLN A 3 -11.57 -25.29 -34.31
CA GLN A 3 -11.11 -26.65 -34.64
C GLN A 3 -12.15 -27.73 -34.30
N LEU A 4 -12.88 -27.57 -33.19
CA LEU A 4 -13.95 -28.49 -32.79
C LEU A 4 -15.11 -28.42 -33.79
N ARG A 5 -15.47 -27.22 -34.24
CA ARG A 5 -16.50 -27.00 -35.25
C ARG A 5 -16.13 -27.61 -36.61
N GLU A 6 -14.87 -27.50 -37.02
CA GLU A 6 -14.36 -28.10 -38.26
C GLU A 6 -14.31 -29.63 -38.17
N GLY A 7 -13.90 -30.19 -37.03
CA GLY A 7 -13.78 -31.63 -36.82
C GLY A 7 -15.09 -32.38 -36.58
N ILE A 8 -16.16 -31.71 -36.15
CA ILE A 8 -17.46 -32.36 -35.88
C ILE A 8 -18.17 -32.85 -37.14
N ASN A 9 -17.91 -32.21 -38.27
CA ASN A 9 -18.44 -32.66 -39.56
C ASN A 9 -17.95 -34.07 -39.90
N LEU A 10 -16.74 -34.45 -39.49
CA LEU A 10 -16.21 -35.80 -39.67
C LEU A 10 -16.92 -36.82 -38.75
N ARG A 11 -17.36 -36.42 -37.56
CA ARG A 11 -18.12 -37.29 -36.64
C ARG A 11 -19.58 -37.48 -37.04
N ALA A 12 -20.14 -36.54 -37.81
CA ALA A 12 -21.48 -36.66 -38.39
C ALA A 12 -21.60 -37.89 -39.32
N TYR A 13 -20.50 -38.31 -39.96
CA TYR A 13 -20.46 -39.52 -40.78
C TYR A 13 -20.74 -40.80 -39.98
N GLY A 14 -20.55 -40.78 -38.66
CA GLY A 14 -20.87 -41.90 -37.76
C GLY A 14 -22.34 -41.97 -37.33
N GLN A 15 -23.26 -41.33 -38.06
CA GLN A 15 -24.70 -41.23 -37.74
C GLN A 15 -25.03 -40.56 -36.39
N LYS A 16 -24.03 -39.95 -35.73
CA LYS A 16 -24.24 -39.16 -34.53
C LYS A 16 -24.68 -37.75 -34.90
N ASN A 17 -25.53 -37.15 -34.07
CA ASN A 17 -26.00 -35.79 -34.31
C ASN A 17 -24.85 -34.77 -34.06
N PRO A 18 -24.35 -34.08 -35.10
CA PRO A 18 -23.19 -33.19 -34.97
C PRO A 18 -23.45 -32.02 -34.01
N LEU A 19 -24.69 -31.55 -33.94
CA LEU A 19 -25.06 -30.44 -33.05
C LEU A 19 -24.98 -30.85 -31.58
N LEU A 20 -25.36 -32.09 -31.27
CA LEU A 20 -25.33 -32.60 -29.90
C LEU A 20 -23.88 -32.83 -29.44
N GLU A 21 -23.04 -33.39 -30.30
CA GLU A 21 -21.60 -33.61 -30.05
C GLU A 21 -20.86 -32.27 -29.88
N TYR A 22 -21.16 -31.26 -30.70
CA TYR A 22 -20.60 -29.91 -30.52
C TYR A 22 -20.93 -29.31 -29.16
N LYS A 23 -22.19 -29.45 -28.73
CA LYS A 23 -22.64 -28.94 -27.43
C LYS A 23 -21.98 -29.70 -26.28
N SER A 24 -21.92 -31.03 -26.33
CA SER A 24 -21.34 -31.83 -25.24
C SER A 24 -19.83 -31.63 -25.11
N GLU A 25 -19.09 -31.70 -26.23
CA GLU A 25 -17.63 -31.54 -26.23
C GLU A 25 -17.21 -30.08 -25.98
N GLY A 26 -17.95 -29.12 -26.54
CA GLY A 26 -17.76 -27.70 -26.26
C GLY A 26 -18.03 -27.36 -24.80
N PHE A 27 -19.07 -27.95 -24.20
CA PHE A 27 -19.36 -27.77 -22.78
C PHE A 27 -18.29 -28.40 -21.88
N LYS A 28 -17.76 -29.57 -22.25
CA LYS A 28 -16.64 -30.20 -21.54
C LYS A 28 -15.39 -29.30 -21.54
N MET A 29 -14.99 -28.80 -22.70
CA MET A 29 -13.86 -27.87 -22.83
C MET A 29 -14.07 -26.58 -22.03
N PHE A 30 -15.30 -26.06 -21.99
CA PHE A 30 -15.62 -24.90 -21.18
C PHE A 30 -15.48 -25.17 -19.67
N GLN A 31 -15.91 -26.34 -19.19
CA GLN A 31 -15.73 -26.72 -17.78
C GLN A 31 -14.25 -26.85 -17.41
N GLU A 32 -13.44 -27.48 -18.26
CA GLU A 32 -11.99 -27.61 -18.06
C GLU A 32 -11.35 -26.22 -17.99
N MET A 33 -11.68 -25.32 -18.93
CA MET A 33 -11.20 -23.93 -18.91
C MET A 33 -11.61 -23.17 -17.64
N MET A 34 -12.83 -23.39 -17.13
CA MET A 34 -13.29 -22.79 -15.87
C MET A 34 -12.50 -23.30 -14.66
N GLN A 35 -12.19 -24.59 -14.62
CA GLN A 35 -11.35 -25.18 -13.56
C GLN A 35 -9.94 -24.59 -13.60
N ASP A 36 -9.34 -24.51 -14.78
CA ASP A 36 -8.01 -23.92 -14.97
C ASP A 36 -7.99 -22.44 -14.56
N MET A 37 -9.00 -21.66 -14.96
CA MET A 37 -9.11 -20.26 -14.59
C MET A 37 -9.20 -20.08 -13.07
N ASN A 38 -9.94 -20.93 -12.37
CA ASN A 38 -10.03 -20.91 -10.92
C ASN A 38 -8.66 -21.19 -10.28
N SER A 39 -7.99 -22.26 -10.71
CA SER A 39 -6.65 -22.64 -10.24
C SER A 39 -5.63 -21.52 -10.46
N ILE A 40 -5.59 -20.94 -11.67
CA ILE A 40 -4.71 -19.83 -12.03
C ILE A 40 -5.00 -18.60 -11.17
N THR A 41 -6.27 -18.29 -10.94
CA THR A 41 -6.67 -17.13 -10.12
C THR A 41 -6.18 -17.30 -8.69
N VAL A 42 -6.44 -18.45 -8.07
CA VAL A 42 -5.99 -18.76 -6.72
C VAL A 42 -4.47 -18.73 -6.64
N GLN A 43 -3.79 -19.42 -7.57
CA GLN A 43 -2.33 -19.42 -7.65
C GLN A 43 -1.77 -18.00 -7.76
N ARG A 44 -2.40 -17.13 -8.57
CA ARG A 44 -1.96 -15.76 -8.76
C ARG A 44 -2.18 -14.92 -7.50
N LEU A 45 -3.28 -15.10 -6.78
CA LEU A 45 -3.49 -14.43 -5.48
C LEU A 45 -2.37 -14.76 -4.48
N PHE A 46 -1.93 -16.03 -4.42
CA PHE A 46 -0.89 -16.44 -3.47
C PHE A 46 0.54 -16.13 -3.93
N ARG A 47 0.81 -16.12 -5.24
CA ARG A 47 2.17 -15.93 -5.78
C ARG A 47 2.48 -14.47 -6.14
N THR A 48 1.46 -13.60 -6.23
CA THR A 48 1.69 -12.18 -6.55
C THR A 48 2.28 -11.47 -5.35
N GLN A 49 3.58 -11.19 -5.38
CA GLN A 49 4.21 -10.28 -4.44
C GLN A 49 3.92 -8.83 -4.86
N LEU A 50 3.16 -8.11 -4.04
CA LEU A 50 2.90 -6.70 -4.26
C LEU A 50 4.13 -5.90 -3.84
N GLN A 51 4.92 -5.47 -4.82
CA GLN A 51 6.08 -4.60 -4.60
C GLN A 51 5.61 -3.31 -3.89
N GLY A 52 6.03 -3.14 -2.63
CA GLY A 52 5.62 -2.02 -1.77
C GLY A 52 4.89 -2.42 -0.47
N MET A 53 4.42 -3.67 -0.32
CA MET A 53 3.84 -4.14 0.95
C MET A 53 4.90 -4.52 2.00
N GLU A 54 6.12 -4.88 1.60
CA GLU A 54 7.21 -5.16 2.58
C GLU A 54 7.69 -3.89 3.30
N GLN A 55 7.60 -2.71 2.67
CA GLN A 55 7.97 -1.44 3.31
C GLN A 55 7.03 -1.03 4.45
N SER A 56 5.81 -1.57 4.52
CA SER A 56 4.86 -1.25 5.60
C SER A 56 5.03 -2.11 6.85
N GLN A 57 5.66 -3.30 6.75
CA GLN A 57 5.97 -4.13 7.93
C GLN A 57 7.31 -3.75 8.59
N ALA A 58 8.23 -3.13 7.85
CA ALA A 58 9.50 -2.63 8.39
C ALA A 58 9.36 -1.39 9.31
N ASN A 59 8.15 -0.82 9.41
CA ASN A 59 7.87 0.32 10.29
C ASN A 59 7.13 -0.09 11.57
N ARG A 60 7.39 -1.29 12.10
CA ARG A 60 7.22 -1.53 13.54
C ARG A 60 8.20 -0.59 14.23
N GLY A 61 7.66 0.50 14.78
CA GLY A 61 8.42 1.59 15.38
C GLY A 61 9.47 1.10 16.37
N PRO A 62 10.49 1.93 16.67
CA PRO A 62 11.65 1.52 17.45
C PRO A 62 11.18 0.82 18.72
N ALA A 63 11.53 -0.47 18.84
CA ALA A 63 11.51 -1.13 20.13
C ALA A 63 12.35 -0.25 21.05
N VAL A 64 11.71 0.34 22.07
CA VAL A 64 12.36 1.15 23.08
C VAL A 64 13.35 0.26 23.84
N SER A 65 14.52 0.09 23.24
CA SER A 65 15.70 -0.51 23.85
C SER A 65 16.52 0.66 24.39
N ASN A 66 16.82 0.60 25.69
CA ASN A 66 17.53 1.59 26.51
C ASN A 66 16.66 2.56 27.31
N VAL A 67 15.61 2.06 27.96
CA VAL A 67 15.14 2.72 29.20
C VAL A 67 16.21 2.47 30.28
N LYS A 68 17.19 3.39 30.38
CA LYS A 68 18.07 3.48 31.53
C LYS A 68 17.33 4.26 32.62
N THR A 69 16.73 3.56 33.57
CA THR A 69 16.31 4.17 34.83
C THR A 69 17.56 4.55 35.61
N SER A 70 17.98 5.81 35.47
CA SER A 70 19.00 6.41 36.33
C SER A 70 18.31 6.77 37.65
N HIS A 71 18.50 5.95 38.67
CA HIS A 71 18.21 6.40 40.03
C HIS A 71 19.24 7.48 40.36
N GLN A 72 18.77 8.68 40.67
CA GLN A 72 19.66 9.74 41.14
C GLN A 72 19.99 9.37 42.58
N ASP A 73 21.21 8.86 42.80
CA ASP A 73 21.69 8.56 44.14
C ASP A 73 21.48 9.80 45.02
N THR A 74 20.79 9.60 46.13
CA THR A 74 20.44 10.61 47.15
C THR A 74 21.66 11.10 47.94
N THR A 75 22.86 10.95 47.37
CA THR A 75 24.15 11.32 47.96
C THR A 75 24.43 12.83 47.91
N GLY A 76 23.40 13.63 47.64
CA GLY A 76 23.39 15.08 47.87
C GLY A 76 23.02 15.48 49.31
N MET A 77 22.68 14.53 50.19
CA MET A 77 22.56 14.77 51.63
C MET A 77 23.95 14.70 52.29
N GLY A 78 24.77 15.72 52.03
CA GLY A 78 25.95 16.08 52.83
C GLY A 78 27.18 15.17 52.73
N PHE A 79 28.02 15.37 51.72
CA PHE A 79 29.47 15.13 51.87
C PHE A 79 30.26 15.95 50.84
N GLN A 80 31.14 16.83 51.33
CA GLN A 80 31.98 17.72 50.55
C GLN A 80 33.38 17.10 50.45
N GLY A 81 33.79 16.68 49.24
CA GLY A 81 35.10 16.09 48.96
C GLY A 81 35.57 16.44 47.56
N GLN A 82 36.79 16.96 47.46
CA GLN A 82 37.39 17.62 46.28
C GLN A 82 37.69 16.71 45.08
N SER A 83 37.38 17.26 43.89
CA SER A 83 38.05 17.19 42.57
C SER A 83 38.83 15.94 42.12
N GLN A 84 38.46 15.41 40.93
CA GLN A 84 39.38 15.25 39.79
C GLN A 84 38.63 14.96 38.48
N ALA A 85 39.07 15.60 37.39
CA ALA A 85 38.60 15.42 36.02
C ALA A 85 39.33 14.24 35.34
N PRO A 86 38.68 13.58 34.35
CA PRO A 86 39.27 13.65 33.01
C PRO A 86 38.25 13.71 31.84
N GLN A 87 38.62 14.58 30.89
CA GLN A 87 38.72 14.31 29.45
C GLN A 87 37.44 14.03 28.62
N GLY A 88 36.91 15.14 28.10
CA GLY A 88 36.52 15.36 26.70
C GLY A 88 36.03 14.17 25.87
N ASN A 89 34.71 14.09 25.70
CA ASN A 89 34.11 13.43 24.55
C ASN A 89 33.08 14.39 23.93
N GLN A 90 33.37 14.90 22.73
CA GLN A 90 32.48 15.81 22.00
C GLN A 90 31.22 15.05 21.58
N PRO A 91 30.00 15.48 21.97
CA PRO A 91 28.79 14.92 21.40
C PRO A 91 28.63 15.42 19.96
N GLN A 92 28.64 14.49 19.02
CA GLN A 92 28.21 14.72 17.64
C GLN A 92 26.85 15.42 17.63
N GLN A 93 26.77 16.46 16.81
CA GLN A 93 25.62 17.33 16.63
C GLN A 93 24.33 16.52 16.50
N VAL A 94 23.44 16.75 17.46
CA VAL A 94 22.08 16.23 17.47
C VAL A 94 21.41 16.74 16.20
N ARG A 95 21.18 15.85 15.23
CA ARG A 95 20.38 16.16 14.04
C ARG A 95 19.04 16.69 14.53
N THR A 96 18.73 17.94 14.20
CA THR A 96 17.45 18.55 14.52
C THR A 96 16.34 17.64 14.01
N PRO A 97 15.31 17.33 14.83
CA PRO A 97 14.22 16.49 14.39
C PRO A 97 13.50 17.16 13.21
N VAL A 98 13.37 16.42 12.12
CA VAL A 98 12.61 16.85 10.94
C VAL A 98 11.18 17.13 11.39
N GLN A 99 10.79 18.41 11.39
CA GLN A 99 9.44 18.85 11.69
C GLN A 99 8.52 18.27 10.61
N VAL A 100 7.80 17.20 10.96
CA VAL A 100 6.79 16.60 10.08
C VAL A 100 5.66 17.62 9.94
N GLN A 101 5.57 18.26 8.77
CA GLN A 101 4.43 19.09 8.43
C GLN A 101 3.16 18.25 8.58
N GLN A 102 2.14 18.79 9.26
CA GLN A 102 0.89 18.09 9.52
C GLN A 102 0.30 17.59 8.20
N LYS A 103 0.30 16.26 7.99
CA LYS A 103 -0.26 15.64 6.80
C LYS A 103 -1.78 15.80 6.82
N ARG A 104 -2.30 16.73 6.01
CA ARG A 104 -3.73 17.01 5.85
C ARG A 104 -4.46 15.77 5.32
N GLY A 105 -5.57 15.39 5.95
CA GLY A 105 -6.32 14.17 5.65
C GLY A 105 -7.06 14.23 4.30
N ARG A 106 -7.17 13.10 3.59
CA ARG A 106 -7.74 13.00 2.22
C ARG A 106 -9.14 13.64 2.05
N ASN A 107 -9.98 13.60 3.09
CA ASN A 107 -11.34 14.15 3.06
C ASN A 107 -11.50 15.48 3.83
N GLU A 108 -10.43 16.03 4.41
CA GLU A 108 -10.49 17.31 5.11
C GLU A 108 -10.89 18.42 4.16
N LYS A 109 -11.76 19.32 4.65
CA LYS A 109 -12.31 20.41 3.85
C LYS A 109 -11.34 21.59 3.86
N ILE A 110 -11.00 22.08 2.69
CA ILE A 110 -10.10 23.21 2.47
C ILE A 110 -10.85 24.29 1.69
N LEU A 111 -10.51 25.55 1.93
CA LEU A 111 -10.99 26.66 1.11
C LEU A 111 -10.04 26.87 -0.06
N VAL A 112 -10.59 26.94 -1.27
CA VAL A 112 -9.86 27.35 -2.46
C VAL A 112 -10.53 28.58 -3.06
N ARG A 113 -9.75 29.53 -3.55
CA ARG A 113 -10.22 30.74 -4.22
C ARG A 113 -10.26 30.50 -5.72
N ALA A 114 -11.40 30.79 -6.33
CA ALA A 114 -11.60 30.76 -7.78
C ALA A 114 -10.86 31.93 -8.45
N PRO A 115 -10.54 31.81 -9.75
CA PRO A 115 -10.08 32.96 -10.55
C PRO A 115 -11.12 34.10 -10.61
N ASP A 116 -12.39 33.81 -10.31
CA ASP A 116 -13.51 34.76 -10.14
C ASP A 116 -13.58 35.39 -8.73
N GLY A 117 -12.56 35.20 -7.88
CA GLY A 117 -12.47 35.76 -6.53
C GLY A 117 -13.34 35.07 -5.47
N LYS A 118 -14.28 34.19 -5.87
CA LYS A 118 -15.16 33.45 -4.94
C LYS A 118 -14.44 32.31 -4.22
N GLU A 119 -14.73 32.14 -2.94
CA GLU A 119 -14.18 31.08 -2.11
C GLU A 119 -15.10 29.83 -2.13
N LEU A 120 -14.51 28.66 -2.36
CA LEU A 120 -15.21 27.38 -2.47
C LEU A 120 -14.60 26.37 -1.50
N GLN A 121 -15.46 25.73 -0.70
CA GLN A 121 -15.05 24.67 0.21
C GLN A 121 -15.01 23.32 -0.53
N ILE A 122 -13.82 22.74 -0.69
CA ILE A 122 -13.63 21.45 -1.36
C ILE A 122 -12.91 20.44 -0.46
N LYS A 123 -13.05 19.14 -0.73
CA LYS A 123 -12.26 18.10 -0.04
C LYS A 123 -10.81 18.13 -0.54
N PHE A 124 -9.83 17.91 0.33
CA PHE A 124 -8.40 17.92 0.00
C PHE A 124 -8.04 17.03 -1.20
N LYS A 125 -8.68 15.85 -1.33
CA LYS A 125 -8.53 14.98 -2.52
C LYS A 125 -8.78 15.67 -3.87
N LYS A 126 -9.62 16.72 -3.90
CA LYS A 126 -9.97 17.47 -5.10
C LYS A 126 -9.05 18.67 -5.32
N LEU A 127 -8.18 19.03 -4.37
CA LEU A 127 -7.31 20.22 -4.45
C LEU A 127 -6.50 20.26 -5.75
N GLN A 128 -5.78 19.17 -6.07
CA GLN A 128 -4.97 19.06 -7.30
C GLN A 128 -5.80 19.30 -8.56
N SER A 129 -7.04 18.78 -8.60
CA SER A 129 -7.94 19.00 -9.74
C SER A 129 -8.42 20.45 -9.86
N TYR A 130 -8.49 21.21 -8.76
CA TYR A 130 -8.90 22.61 -8.76
C TYR A 130 -7.70 23.54 -9.01
N LEU A 131 -6.50 23.19 -8.51
CA LEU A 131 -5.24 23.87 -8.86
C LEU A 131 -5.00 23.85 -10.38
N ASN A 132 -5.19 22.69 -11.02
CA ASN A 132 -5.07 22.56 -12.49
C ASN A 132 -6.13 23.39 -13.25
N LYS A 133 -7.23 23.77 -12.59
CA LYS A 133 -8.28 24.63 -13.14
C LYS A 133 -8.06 26.12 -12.82
N GLY A 134 -6.91 26.48 -12.26
CA GLY A 134 -6.55 27.86 -11.94
C GLY A 134 -7.06 28.37 -10.59
N TYR A 135 -7.48 27.49 -9.68
CA TYR A 135 -7.85 27.88 -8.31
C TYR A 135 -6.61 27.94 -7.42
N THR A 136 -6.53 28.93 -6.55
CA THR A 136 -5.43 29.07 -5.59
C THR A 136 -5.88 28.64 -4.20
N GLN A 137 -4.99 28.01 -3.45
CA GLN A 137 -5.23 27.72 -2.04
C GLN A 137 -5.16 29.05 -1.25
N VAL A 138 -6.13 29.25 -0.32
CA VAL A 138 -6.07 30.30 0.70
C VAL A 138 -5.38 29.75 1.95
#